data_AF-A0A178Z6V4-F1
#
_entry.id   AF-A0A178Z6V4-F1
#
_cell.length_a   1.000
_cell.length_b   1.000
_cell.length_c   1.000
_cell.angle_alpha   90.00
_cell.angle_beta   90.00
_cell.angle_gamma   90.00
#
_symmetry.space_group_name_H-M   'P 1'
#
loop_
_entity.id
_entity.type
_entity.pdbx_description
1 polymer ?
#
loop_
_entity_poly.entity_id
_entity_poly.type
_entity_poly.pdbx_seq_one_letter_code
_entity_poly.pdbx_strand_id
1 'polypeptide(L)'
;MSRNATNYPTRTPPADQGNSAAKPSARKEEHERIQRKQRAEMILAQYDLLMKYAMENKLSIPQTRQYFRKVALGIPTEPVIKNWFPS
;
A
#
# COMPACT_ATOMS: atom_id res chain seq x y z
N MET A 1 -14.64 -14.10 -53.48
CA MET A 1 -14.47 -13.20 -52.32
C MET A 1 -15.55 -13.55 -51.29
N SER A 2 -15.21 -14.41 -50.33
CA SER A 2 -16.15 -14.99 -49.37
C SER A 2 -16.51 -14.01 -48.26
N ARG A 3 -17.81 -13.82 -48.01
CA ARG A 3 -18.34 -13.15 -46.82
C ARG A 3 -18.84 -14.24 -45.87
N ASN A 4 -18.03 -14.62 -44.89
CA ASN A 4 -18.50 -15.48 -43.80
C ASN A 4 -19.00 -14.60 -42.66
N ALA A 5 -20.32 -14.61 -42.49
CA ALA A 5 -21.03 -13.95 -41.41
C ALA A 5 -20.68 -14.60 -40.07
N THR A 6 -20.30 -13.75 -39.12
CA THR A 6 -19.86 -14.11 -37.79
C THR A 6 -21.06 -14.51 -36.92
N ASN A 7 -21.30 -15.81 -36.76
CA ASN A 7 -22.28 -16.34 -35.81
C ASN A 7 -21.64 -16.48 -34.43
N TYR A 8 -21.76 -15.46 -33.58
CA TYR A 8 -21.56 -15.61 -32.13
C TYR A 8 -22.93 -15.78 -31.46
N PRO A 9 -23.16 -16.82 -30.65
CA PRO A 9 -24.37 -16.89 -29.85
C PRO A 9 -24.34 -15.82 -28.75
N THR A 10 -25.24 -14.85 -28.85
CA THR A 10 -25.58 -13.87 -27.81
C THR A 10 -26.01 -14.62 -26.55
N ARG A 11 -25.14 -14.67 -25.55
CA ARG A 11 -25.50 -15.13 -24.20
C ARG A 11 -26.37 -14.05 -23.56
N THR A 12 -27.68 -14.24 -23.58
CA THR A 12 -28.62 -13.46 -22.78
C THR A 12 -28.27 -13.62 -21.30
N PRO A 13 -28.03 -12.55 -20.54
CA PRO A 13 -27.97 -12.65 -19.09
C PRO A 13 -29.38 -12.92 -18.58
N PRO A 14 -29.60 -13.91 -17.69
CA PRO A 14 -30.89 -14.00 -17.01
C PRO A 14 -31.06 -12.77 -16.14
N ALA A 15 -32.18 -12.08 -16.38
CA ALA A 15 -32.66 -11.00 -15.56
C ALA A 15 -32.88 -11.48 -14.11
N ASP A 16 -32.58 -10.54 -13.20
CA ASP A 16 -33.19 -10.40 -11.89
C ASP A 16 -33.19 -11.64 -10.97
N GLN A 17 -32.09 -11.79 -10.22
CA GLN A 17 -32.20 -12.38 -8.89
C GLN A 17 -31.48 -11.48 -7.88
N GLY A 18 -32.30 -10.70 -7.18
CA GLY A 18 -32.07 -10.38 -5.78
C GLY A 18 -30.92 -9.43 -5.56
N ASN A 19 -31.23 -8.15 -5.57
CA ASN A 19 -30.48 -7.13 -4.85
C ASN A 19 -30.57 -7.40 -3.34
N SER A 20 -30.07 -8.54 -2.89
CA SER A 20 -29.75 -8.76 -1.49
C SER A 20 -28.51 -7.94 -1.27
N ALA A 21 -28.67 -6.70 -0.79
CA ALA A 21 -27.60 -5.97 -0.16
C ALA A 21 -27.09 -6.89 0.96
N ALA A 22 -26.07 -7.70 0.63
CA ALA A 22 -25.52 -8.68 1.53
C ALA A 22 -25.01 -7.85 2.70
N LYS A 23 -25.70 -7.95 3.84
CA LYS A 23 -25.20 -7.38 5.09
C LYS A 23 -23.75 -7.85 5.17
N PRO A 24 -22.76 -6.94 5.27
CA PRO A 24 -21.39 -7.36 5.39
C PRO A 24 -21.36 -8.38 6.50
N SER A 25 -20.88 -9.59 6.19
CA SER A 25 -20.84 -10.63 7.22
C SER A 25 -20.06 -10.03 8.39
N ALA A 26 -20.53 -10.19 9.62
CA ALA A 26 -19.85 -9.61 10.80
C ALA A 26 -18.34 -9.97 10.84
N ARG A 27 -17.95 -11.07 10.19
CA ARG A 27 -16.56 -11.47 9.94
C ARG A 27 -15.78 -10.52 9.02
N LYS A 28 -16.40 -9.98 7.97
CA LYS A 28 -15.80 -8.98 7.07
C LYS A 28 -15.54 -7.67 7.81
N GLU A 29 -16.49 -7.19 8.61
CA GLU A 29 -16.33 -5.95 9.38
C GLU A 29 -15.21 -6.07 10.42
N GLU A 30 -15.15 -7.19 11.14
CA GLU A 30 -14.07 -7.43 12.10
C GLU A 30 -12.71 -7.52 11.41
N HIS A 31 -12.63 -8.18 10.25
CA HIS A 31 -11.41 -8.26 9.47
C HIS A 31 -10.92 -6.88 8.99
N GLU A 32 -11.83 -6.02 8.54
CA GLU A 32 -11.50 -4.63 8.17
C GLU A 32 -11.07 -3.79 9.37
N ARG A 33 -11.64 -4.03 10.56
CA ARG A 33 -11.21 -3.37 11.80
C ARG A 33 -9.79 -3.77 12.18
N ILE A 34 -9.48 -5.06 12.15
CA ILE A 34 -8.14 -5.59 12.42
C ILE A 34 -7.12 -5.03 11.42
N GLN A 35 -7.44 -5.05 10.13
CA GLN A 35 -6.55 -4.49 9.10
C GLN A 35 -6.28 -3.00 9.30
N ARG A 36 -7.30 -2.21 9.64
CA ARG A 36 -7.13 -0.77 9.92
C ARG A 36 -6.18 -0.56 11.09
N LYS A 37 -6.35 -1.33 12.17
CA LYS A 37 -5.47 -1.27 13.34
C LYS A 37 -4.02 -1.63 12.97
N GLN A 38 -3.81 -2.76 12.30
CA GLN A 38 -2.47 -3.21 11.89
C GLN A 38 -1.77 -2.22 10.96
N ARG A 39 -2.50 -1.62 10.01
CA ARG A 39 -1.94 -0.59 9.12
C ARG A 39 -1.55 0.66 9.91
N ALA A 40 -2.37 1.10 10.86
CA ALA A 40 -2.05 2.25 11.70
C ALA A 40 -0.79 1.99 12.55
N GLU A 41 -0.69 0.81 13.18
CA GLU A 41 0.49 0.40 13.96
C GLU A 41 1.75 0.38 13.10
N MET A 42 1.68 -0.17 11.88
CA MET A 42 2.80 -0.18 10.94
C MET A 42 3.25 1.23 10.54
N ILE A 43 2.30 2.13 10.25
CA ILE A 43 2.61 3.52 9.88
C ILE A 43 3.28 4.25 11.05
N LEU A 44 2.77 4.06 12.26
CA LEU A 44 3.36 4.65 13.47
C LEU A 44 4.79 4.14 13.69
N ALA A 45 5.01 2.83 13.64
CA ALA A 45 6.34 2.24 13.81
C ALA A 45 7.35 2.76 12.77
N GLN A 46 6.93 2.90 11.51
CA GLN A 46 7.78 3.48 10.45
C GLN A 46 8.09 4.96 10.70
N TYR A 47 7.12 5.72 11.19
CA TYR A 47 7.31 7.13 11.52
C TYR A 47 8.22 7.33 12.72
N ASP A 48 8.06 6.54 13.78
CA ASP A 48 8.91 6.57 14.97
C ASP A 48 10.36 6.25 14.62
N LEU A 49 10.58 5.26 13.75
CA LEU A 49 11.90 4.93 13.22
C LEU A 49 12.51 6.11 12.46
N LEU A 50 11.73 6.75 11.57
CA LEU A 50 12.17 7.94 10.83
C LEU A 50 12.53 9.10 11.76
N MET A 51 11.75 9.31 12.82
CA MET A 51 12.02 10.31 13.84
C MET A 51 13.32 10.03 14.59
N LYS A 52 13.54 8.78 15.02
CA LYS A 52 14.77 8.38 15.70
C LYS A 52 16.00 8.71 14.85
N TYR A 53 15.96 8.35 13.57
CA TYR A 53 17.01 8.68 12.61
C TYR A 53 17.22 10.19 12.42
N ALA A 54 16.14 10.97 12.38
CA ALA A 54 16.24 12.43 12.30
C ALA A 54 16.93 13.02 13.55
N MET A 55 16.51 12.58 14.74
CA MET A 55 17.07 13.06 16.01
C MET A 55 18.54 12.68 16.18
N GLU A 56 18.91 11.42 15.95
CA GLU A 56 20.28 10.93 16.10
C GLU A 56 21.27 11.67 15.20
N ASN A 57 20.80 12.13 14.03
CA ASN A 57 21.64 12.79 13.03
C ASN A 57 21.46 14.30 12.99
N LYS A 58 20.69 14.87 13.93
CA LYS A 58 20.40 16.31 14.03
C LYS A 58 19.83 16.90 12.73
N LEU A 59 19.00 16.11 12.05
CA LEU A 59 18.30 16.49 10.83
C LEU A 59 16.82 16.72 11.10
N SER A 60 16.18 17.47 10.21
CA SER A 60 14.72 17.53 10.19
C SER A 60 14.11 16.26 9.58
N ILE A 61 12.90 15.89 10.00
CA ILE A 61 12.15 14.74 9.47
C ILE A 61 12.03 14.81 7.92
N PRO A 62 11.72 15.96 7.29
CA PRO A 62 11.67 16.06 5.83
C PRO A 62 13.01 15.72 5.15
N GLN A 63 14.14 16.18 5.70
CA GLN A 63 15.48 15.87 5.17
C GLN A 63 15.78 14.38 5.28
N THR A 64 15.53 13.78 6.44
CA THR A 64 15.70 12.34 6.65
C THR A 64 14.85 11.53 5.68
N ARG A 65 13.58 11.92 5.47
CA ARG A 65 12.69 11.29 4.49
C ARG A 65 13.22 11.41 3.06
N GLN A 66 13.75 12.56 2.69
CA GLN A 66 14.34 12.76 1.36
C GLN A 66 15.59 11.90 1.17
N TYR A 67 16.41 11.74 2.20
CA TYR A 67 17.53 10.80 2.19
C TYR A 67 17.06 9.37 1.91
N PHE A 68 16.11 8.85 2.70
CA PHE A 68 15.59 7.49 2.50
C PHE A 68 14.97 7.28 1.12
N ARG A 69 14.31 8.30 0.55
CA ARG A 69 13.81 8.25 -0.83
C ARG A 69 14.93 8.06 -1.85
N LYS A 70 16.03 8.79 -1.70
CA LYS A 70 17.18 8.66 -2.61
C LYS A 70 17.82 7.26 -2.49
N VAL A 71 17.98 6.77 -1.26
CA VAL A 71 18.47 5.40 -0.99
C VAL A 71 17.56 4.33 -1.62
N ALA A 72 16.24 4.45 -1.46
CA ALA A 72 15.29 3.49 -2.05
C ALA A 72 15.30 3.49 -3.59
N LEU A 73 15.70 4.61 -4.21
CA LEU A 73 15.87 4.74 -5.65
C LEU A 73 17.26 4.33 -6.14
N GLY A 74 18.16 3.90 -5.24
CA GLY A 74 19.55 3.56 -5.59
C GLY A 74 20.39 4.76 -6.01
N ILE A 75 19.96 5.99 -5.70
CA ILE A 75 20.71 7.20 -6.03
C ILE A 75 21.89 7.30 -5.05
N PRO A 76 23.13 7.50 -5.54
CA PRO A 76 24.27 7.73 -4.66
C PRO A 76 24.04 8.95 -3.77
N THR A 77 24.07 8.74 -2.45
CA THR A 77 23.93 9.80 -1.46
C THR A 77 24.99 9.67 -0.39
N GLU A 78 25.55 10.80 0.03
CA GLU A 78 26.43 10.82 1.19
C GLU A 78 25.69 10.28 2.42
N PRO A 79 26.29 9.37 3.21
CA PRO A 79 25.66 8.80 4.37
C PRO A 79 25.49 9.88 5.45
N VAL A 80 24.29 10.46 5.50
CA VAL A 80 23.97 11.50 6.50
C VAL A 80 23.71 10.88 7.87
N ILE A 81 23.51 9.55 7.91
CA ILE A 81 23.18 8.83 9.13
C ILE A 81 24.38 7.99 9.59
N LYS A 82 24.87 8.34 10.77
CA LYS A 82 25.95 7.61 11.44
C LYS A 82 25.40 6.27 11.96
N ASN A 83 26.17 5.18 11.83
CA ASN A 83 25.83 3.83 12.29
C ASN A 83 24.62 3.16 11.61
N TRP A 84 24.35 3.47 10.33
CA TRP A 84 23.25 2.84 9.57
C TRP A 84 23.32 1.31 9.53
N PHE A 85 24.54 0.78 9.50
CA PHE A 85 24.82 -0.64 9.57
C PHE A 85 25.89 -0.84 10.65
N PRO A 86 25.66 -1.70 11.65
CA PRO A 86 26.76 -2.13 12.52
C PRO A 86 27.86 -2.73 11.63
N SER A 87 29.09 -2.30 11.86
CA SER A 87 30.30 -2.91 11.27
C SER A 87 30.51 -4.32 11.80
#